data_AF-A0A150ITC1-F1
#
_entry.id   AF-A0A150ITC1-F1
#
_cell.length_a   1.000
_cell.length_b   1.000
_cell.length_c   1.000
_cell.angle_alpha   90.00
_cell.angle_beta   90.00
_cell.angle_gamma   90.00
#
_symmetry.space_group_name_H-M   'P 1'
#
loop_
_entity.id
_entity.type
_entity.pdbx_description
1 polymer ?
#
loop_
_entity_poly.entity_id
_entity_poly.type
_entity_poly.pdbx_seq_one_letter_code
_entity_poly.pdbx_strand_id
1 'polypeptide(L)' 'MIEVMLYYKTEGKANKFHYRTETKDFVIAVEEAIIELKKEFKNIEVFTVHSWKIENNTFNNGGGK' A
#
# COMPACT_ATOMS: atom_id res chain seq x y z
N MET A 1 9.93 4.29 4.64
CA MET A 1 9.03 3.62 3.69
C MET A 1 7.61 3.59 4.24
N ILE A 2 6.63 3.83 3.38
CA ILE A 2 5.21 3.66 3.67
C ILE A 2 4.69 2.49 2.81
N GLU A 3 3.92 1.61 3.43
CA GLU A 3 3.10 0.64 2.70
C GLU A 3 1.66 1.14 2.62
N VAL A 4 1.02 0.89 1.49
CA VAL A 4 -0.38 1.18 1.23
C VAL A 4 -1.06 -0.08 0.73
N MET A 5 -2.20 -0.43 1.34
CA MET A 5 -3.10 -1.47 0.87
C MET A 5 -4.41 -0.84 0.43
N LEU A 6 -4.71 -0.93 -0.87
CA LEU A 6 -5.98 -0.49 -1.45
C LEU A 6 -6.89 -1.70 -1.61
N TYR A 7 -8.12 -1.59 -1.14
CA TYR A 7 -9.19 -2.56 -1.41
C TYR A 7 -10.11 -1.96 -2.45
N TYR A 8 -10.30 -2.69 -3.55
CA TYR A 8 -11.03 -2.20 -4.71
C TYR A 8 -11.90 -3.28 -5.32
N LYS A 9 -12.95 -2.87 -6.03
CA LYS A 9 -13.75 -3.76 -6.86
C LYS A 9 -13.43 -3.52 -8.33
N THR A 10 -13.29 -4.60 -9.08
CA THR A 10 -13.26 -4.59 -10.55
C THR A 10 -14.08 -5.78 -11.03
N GLU A 11 -14.93 -5.57 -12.05
CA GLU A 11 -15.75 -6.63 -12.65
C GLU A 11 -16.59 -7.43 -11.63
N GLY A 12 -17.10 -6.75 -10.61
CA GLY A 12 -17.90 -7.36 -9.54
C GLY A 12 -17.11 -8.18 -8.52
N LYS A 13 -15.78 -8.28 -8.64
CA LYS A 13 -14.90 -9.00 -7.70
C LYS A 13 -14.16 -8.02 -6.79
N ALA A 14 -14.10 -8.34 -5.51
CA ALA A 14 -13.28 -7.61 -4.54
C ALA A 14 -11.82 -8.06 -4.63
N ASN A 15 -10.91 -7.10 -4.66
CA ASN A 15 -9.48 -7.30 -4.83
C ASN A 15 -8.71 -6.40 -3.84
N LYS A 16 -7.43 -6.70 -3.70
CA LYS A 16 -6.48 -5.89 -2.91
C LYS A 16 -5.25 -5.58 -3.75
N PHE A 17 -4.73 -4.36 -3.62
CA PHE A 17 -3.51 -3.91 -4.25
C PHE A 17 -2.54 -3.44 -3.17
N HIS A 18 -1.29 -3.91 -3.24
CA HIS A 18 -0.26 -3.58 -2.28
C HIS A 18 0.79 -2.72 -2.96
N TYR A 19 1.01 -1.53 -2.42
CA TYR A 19 1.98 -0.56 -2.92
C TYR A 19 2.97 -0.20 -1.82
N ARG A 20 4.25 -0.04 -2.18
CA ARG A 20 5.32 0.40 -1.29
C ARG A 20 6.03 1.59 -1.91
N THR A 21 6.32 2.59 -1.09
CA THR A 21 6.99 3.81 -1.54
C THR A 21 7.93 4.33 -0.46
N GLU A 22 9.02 4.98 -0.88
CA GLU A 22 9.97 5.63 0.01
C GLU A 22 9.50 7.02 0.48
N THR A 23 8.38 7.51 -0.06
CA THR A 23 7.78 8.74 0.45
C THR A 23 7.49 8.63 1.95
N LYS A 24 7.58 9.77 2.63
CA LYS A 24 7.33 9.89 4.06
C LYS A 24 5.96 10.47 4.38
N ASP A 25 5.20 10.86 3.35
CA ASP A 25 3.87 11.42 3.46
C ASP A 25 2.81 10.36 3.09
N PHE A 26 1.86 10.13 3.99
CA PHE A 26 0.80 9.13 3.79
C PHE A 26 -0.15 9.49 2.66
N VAL A 27 -0.46 10.77 2.46
CA VAL A 27 -1.38 11.21 1.41
C VAL A 27 -0.74 10.97 0.05
N ILE A 28 0.53 11.38 -0.11
CA ILE A 28 1.29 11.16 -1.34
C ILE A 28 1.39 9.67 -1.64
N ALA A 29 1.69 8.83 -0.65
CA ALA A 29 1.79 7.38 -0.84
C ALA A 29 0.47 6.76 -1.35
N VAL A 30 -0.67 7.24 -0.84
CA VAL A 30 -1.98 6.75 -1.26
C VAL A 30 -2.31 7.21 -2.69
N GLU A 31 -2.01 8.45 -3.04
CA GLU A 31 -2.19 8.96 -4.40
C GLU A 31 -1.36 8.18 -5.42
N GLU A 32 -0.07 7.94 -5.13
CA GLU A 32 0.80 7.10 -5.94
C GLU A 32 0.21 5.69 -6.14
N ALA A 33 -0.25 5.06 -5.05
CA ALA A 33 -0.85 3.73 -5.10
C ALA A 33 -2.10 3.69 -6.00
N ILE A 34 -2.96 4.70 -5.93
CA ILE A 34 -4.18 4.79 -6.75
C ILE A 34 -3.82 5.00 -8.23
N ILE A 35 -2.82 5.84 -8.51
CA ILE A 35 -2.34 6.07 -9.88
C ILE A 35 -1.80 4.79 -10.49
N GLU A 36 -0.96 4.05 -9.75
CA GLU A 36 -0.45 2.75 -10.22
C GLU A 36 -1.58 1.76 -10.46
N LEU A 37 -2.53 1.65 -9.53
CA LEU A 37 -3.66 0.74 -9.68
C LEU A 37 -4.52 1.05 -10.92
N LYS A 38 -4.71 2.34 -11.24
CA LYS A 38 -5.47 2.78 -12.43
C LYS A 38 -4.75 2.54 -13.75
N LYS A 39 -3.43 2.34 -13.75
CA LYS A 39 -2.70 1.94 -14.97
C LYS A 39 -3.07 0.54 -15.41
N GLU A 40 -3.32 -0.35 -14.44
CA GLU A 40 -3.68 -1.75 -14.70
C GLU A 40 -5.18 -1.94 -14.93
N PHE A 41 -6.02 -1.18 -14.23
CA PHE A 41 -7.47 -1.38 -14.25
C PHE A 41 -8.22 -0.06 -14.51
N LYS A 42 -9.01 -0.01 -15.59
CA LYS A 42 -9.74 1.20 -15.99
C LYS A 42 -11.04 1.45 -15.21
N ASN A 43 -11.67 0.40 -14.69
CA ASN A 43 -12.97 0.47 -14.00
C ASN A 43 -12.87 -0.08 -12.57
N ILE A 44 -12.17 0.67 -11.72
CA ILE A 44 -12.02 0.32 -10.30
C ILE A 44 -12.82 1.26 -9.41
N GLU A 45 -13.40 0.68 -8.37
CA GLU A 45 -13.95 1.42 -7.23
C GLU A 45 -13.12 1.07 -5.99
N VAL A 46 -12.31 2.01 -5.52
CA VAL A 46 -11.55 1.87 -4.27
C VAL A 46 -12.49 2.24 -3.11
N PHE A 47 -12.68 1.33 -2.16
CA PHE A 47 -13.62 1.51 -1.05
C PHE A 47 -12.93 1.50 0.33
N THR A 48 -11.69 1.05 0.42
CA THR A 48 -10.92 1.10 1.68
C THR A 48 -9.44 1.26 1.39
N VAL A 49 -8.79 2.10 2.19
CA VAL A 49 -7.34 2.36 2.13
C VAL A 49 -6.78 2.15 3.52
N HIS A 50 -5.75 1.32 3.63
CA HIS A 50 -4.92 1.22 4.82
C HIS A 50 -3.50 1.65 4.46
N SER A 51 -2.86 2.43 5.30
CA SER A 51 -1.46 2.79 5.14
C SER A 51 -0.75 2.77 6.49
N TRP A 52 0.51 2.34 6.48
CA TRP A 52 1.35 2.33 7.67
C TRP A 52 2.80 2.61 7.31
N LYS A 53 3.50 3.26 8.24
CA LYS A 53 4.93 3.50 8.12
C LYS A 53 5.66 2.23 8.53
N ILE A 54 6.55 1.76 7.68
CA ILE A 54 7.56 0.77 8.07
C ILE A 54 8.76 1.55 8.57
N GLU A 55 9.02 1.42 9.87
CA GLU A 55 10.31 1.74 10.43
C GLU A 55 11.18 0.50 10.25
N ASN A 56 12.32 0.66 9.58
CA ASN A 56 13.34 -0.38 9.47
C ASN A 56 13.95 -0.55 10.86
N ASN A 57 13.22 -1.19 11.77
CA ASN A 57 13.82 -1.81 12.93
C ASN A 57 14.56 -3.01 12.37
N THR A 58 15.85 -2.82 12.09
CA THR A 58 16.81 -3.90 12.14
C THR A 58 16.51 -4.63 13.44
N PHE A 59 15.91 -5.82 13.35
CA PHE A 59 15.96 -6.74 14.47
C PHE A 59 17.46 -6.98 14.68
N ASN A 60 18.05 -6.24 15.63
CA ASN A 60 19.25 -6.71 16.29
C ASN A 60 18.81 -8.02 16.93
N ASN A 61 18.97 -9.11 16.19
CA ASN A 61 18.89 -10.45 16.70
C ASN A 61 20.12 -10.59 17.61
N GLY A 62 20.05 -9.92 18.76
CA GLY A 62 20.94 -10.14 19.89
C GLY A 62 20.72 -11.59 20.25
N GLY A 63 21.64 -12.43 19.80
CA GLY A 63 21.67 -13.83 20.12
C GLY A 63 21.67 -13.97 21.63
N GLY A 64 20.50 -14.30 22.18
CA GLY A 64 20.38 -14.78 23.54
C GLY A 64 21.03 -16.16 23.61
N LYS A 65 22.19 -16.20 24.24
CA LYS A 65 22.64 -17.33 25.06
C LYS A 65 23.28 -16.78 26.31
#